data_AF-A0A418WRW2-F1
#
_entry.id   AF-A0A418WRW2-F1
#
_cell.length_a   1.000
_cell.length_b   1.000
_cell.length_c   1.000
_cell.angle_alpha   90.00
_cell.angle_beta   90.00
_cell.angle_gamma   90.00
#
_symmetry.space_group_name_H-M   'P 1'
#
loop_
_entity.id
_entity.type
_entity.pdbx_description
1 polymer ?
#
loop_
_entity_poly.entity_id
_entity_poly.type
_entity_poly.pdbx_seq_one_letter_code
_entity_poly.pdbx_strand_id
1 'polypeptide(L)'
;MAEGKSGATGKSADSATDALTEAGKKAAENSGAISLKMIDHAETNTREAFAAMRAAAKASSLAEVLRIQGDFIRDQGVRSMTLAREVGEMIVQFGKESLDPSGKG
;
A
#
# COMPACT_ATOMS: atom_id res chain seq x y z
N MET A 1 -51.23 -23.85 2.30
CA MET A 1 -50.80 -22.53 2.79
C MET A 1 -49.69 -22.81 3.80
N ALA A 2 -48.44 -22.95 3.34
CA ALA A 2 -47.38 -21.94 3.38
C ALA A 2 -46.67 -21.87 4.75
N GLU A 3 -45.96 -22.95 5.10
CA GLU A 3 -44.87 -22.90 6.07
C GLU A 3 -43.55 -23.02 5.29
N GLY A 4 -42.71 -21.99 5.35
CA GLY A 4 -41.38 -22.03 4.73
C GLY A 4 -40.86 -20.68 4.30
N LYS A 5 -40.11 -20.03 5.19
CA LYS A 5 -39.08 -18.97 5.00
C LYS A 5 -39.23 -17.86 6.04
N SER A 6 -38.69 -18.08 7.24
CA SER A 6 -38.41 -16.97 8.16
C SER A 6 -37.08 -17.13 8.90
N GLY A 7 -36.59 -18.36 9.11
CA GLY A 7 -35.32 -18.59 9.83
C GLY A 7 -34.01 -18.37 9.05
N ALA A 8 -34.03 -18.37 7.71
CA ALA A 8 -32.81 -18.25 6.90
C ALA A 8 -32.33 -16.79 6.70
N THR A 9 -33.23 -15.82 6.82
CA THR A 9 -32.98 -14.42 6.45
C THR A 9 -32.27 -13.65 7.57
N GLY A 10 -32.55 -13.94 8.85
CA GLY A 10 -31.90 -13.28 10.00
C GLY A 10 -30.44 -13.69 10.19
N LYS A 11 -30.15 -14.99 10.17
CA LYS A 11 -28.79 -15.53 10.36
C LYS A 11 -27.82 -15.11 9.24
N SER A 12 -28.35 -14.92 8.02
CA SER A 12 -27.58 -14.46 6.86
C SER A 12 -27.28 -12.96 6.92
N ALA A 13 -28.21 -12.16 7.46
CA ALA A 13 -28.02 -10.73 7.69
C ALA A 13 -27.01 -10.46 8.81
N ASP A 14 -27.07 -11.24 9.90
CA ASP A 14 -26.10 -11.16 10.99
C ASP A 14 -24.70 -11.56 10.52
N SER A 15 -24.57 -12.68 9.79
CA SER A 15 -23.26 -13.11 9.24
C SER A 15 -22.69 -12.14 8.20
N ALA A 16 -23.55 -11.47 7.42
CA ALA A 16 -23.12 -10.44 6.49
C ALA A 16 -22.66 -9.18 7.22
N THR A 17 -23.30 -8.83 8.34
CA THR A 17 -22.92 -7.68 9.17
C THR A 17 -21.60 -7.92 9.91
N ASP A 18 -21.37 -9.14 10.40
CA ASP A 18 -20.11 -9.55 11.01
C ASP A 18 -18.96 -9.55 9.98
N ALA A 19 -19.21 -10.08 8.77
CA ALA A 19 -18.25 -10.05 7.68
C ALA A 19 -17.90 -8.61 7.23
N LEU A 20 -18.88 -7.71 7.18
CA LEU A 20 -18.65 -6.29 6.87
C LEU A 20 -17.85 -5.57 7.97
N THR A 21 -18.11 -5.90 9.24
CA THR A 21 -17.38 -5.33 10.38
C THR A 21 -15.92 -5.78 10.38
N GLU A 22 -15.67 -7.07 10.17
CA GLU A 22 -14.33 -7.64 10.08
C GLU A 22 -13.58 -7.12 8.84
N ALA A 23 -14.25 -7.01 7.69
CA ALA A 23 -13.70 -6.39 6.50
C ALA A 23 -13.35 -4.91 6.73
N GLY A 24 -14.20 -4.16 7.46
CA GLY A 24 -13.94 -2.78 7.83
C GLY A 24 -12.73 -2.62 8.77
N LYS A 25 -12.57 -3.54 9.73
CA LYS A 25 -11.43 -3.56 10.64
C LYS A 25 -10.11 -3.88 9.91
N LYS A 26 -10.11 -4.90 9.03
CA LYS A 26 -8.96 -5.23 8.18
C LYS A 26 -8.64 -4.11 7.18
N ALA A 27 -9.65 -3.44 6.62
CA ALA A 27 -9.45 -2.27 5.77
C ALA A 27 -8.76 -1.13 6.53
N ALA A 28 -9.18 -0.86 7.77
CA ALA A 28 -8.56 0.15 8.62
C ALA A 28 -7.10 -0.19 8.96
N GLU A 29 -6.82 -1.43 9.38
CA GLU A 29 -5.46 -1.92 9.67
C GLU A 29 -4.54 -1.86 8.44
N ASN A 30 -5.03 -2.31 7.27
CA ASN A 30 -4.28 -2.28 6.01
C ASN A 30 -4.09 -0.84 5.48
N SER A 31 -5.03 0.08 5.73
CA SER A 31 -4.87 1.49 5.38
C SER A 31 -3.74 2.16 6.16
N GLY A 32 -3.54 1.76 7.42
CA GLY A 32 -2.43 2.20 8.26
C GLY A 32 -1.08 1.73 7.72
N ALA A 33 -0.98 0.46 7.33
CA ALA A 33 0.24 -0.11 6.75
C ALA A 33 0.63 0.59 5.43
N ILE A 34 -0.33 0.84 4.54
CA ILE A 34 -0.09 1.59 3.29
C ILE A 34 0.36 3.02 3.59
N SER A 35 -0.29 3.69 4.54
CA SER A 35 0.03 5.08 4.91
C SER A 35 1.43 5.20 5.52
N LEU A 36 1.81 4.29 6.42
CA LEU A 36 3.16 4.23 6.99
C LEU A 36 4.21 4.01 5.89
N LYS A 37 3.94 3.11 4.96
CA LYS A 37 4.85 2.83 3.84
C LYS A 37 5.05 4.02 2.90
N MET A 38 3.99 4.79 2.67
CA MET A 38 4.08 6.05 1.91
C MET A 38 4.93 7.09 2.64
N ILE A 39 4.78 7.18 3.97
CA ILE A 39 5.59 8.06 4.82
C ILE A 39 7.07 7.66 4.76
N ASP A 40 7.38 6.37 4.91
CA ASP A 40 8.75 5.85 4.82
C ASP A 40 9.41 6.18 3.47
N HIS A 41 8.62 6.08 2.39
CA HIS A 41 9.07 6.47 1.06
C HIS A 41 9.33 7.97 0.92
N ALA A 42 8.46 8.80 1.48
CA ALA A 42 8.65 10.24 1.50
C ALA A 42 9.93 10.60 2.27
N GLU A 43 10.14 10.04 3.46
CA GLU A 43 11.35 10.27 4.27
C GLU A 43 12.62 9.86 3.51
N THR A 44 12.63 8.66 2.95
CA THR A 44 13.78 8.14 2.20
C THR A 44 14.07 9.01 0.98
N ASN A 45 13.05 9.40 0.23
CA ASN A 45 13.20 10.28 -0.93
C ASN A 45 13.78 11.65 -0.52
N THR A 46 13.22 12.27 0.52
CA THR A 46 13.71 13.55 1.04
C THR A 46 15.17 13.46 1.48
N ARG A 47 15.56 12.41 2.21
CA ARG A 47 16.94 12.18 2.65
C ARG A 47 17.89 12.08 1.47
N GLU A 48 17.50 11.32 0.44
CA GLU A 48 18.32 11.13 -0.75
C GLU A 48 18.40 12.37 -1.63
N ALA A 49 17.32 13.13 -1.76
CA ALA A 49 17.32 14.42 -2.46
C ALA A 49 18.29 15.39 -1.77
N PHE A 50 18.29 15.46 -0.43
CA PHE A 50 19.27 16.27 0.30
C PHE A 50 20.71 15.76 0.12
N ALA A 51 20.93 14.45 0.07
CA ALA A 51 22.25 13.89 -0.21
C ALA A 51 22.75 14.28 -1.60
N ALA A 52 21.89 14.16 -2.63
CA ALA A 52 22.20 14.57 -4.00
C ALA A 52 22.46 16.09 -4.10
N MET A 53 21.66 16.93 -3.44
CA MET A 53 21.88 18.37 -3.40
C MET A 53 23.21 18.74 -2.72
N ARG A 54 23.58 18.07 -1.61
CA ARG A 54 24.88 18.26 -0.96
C ARG A 54 26.04 17.82 -1.83
N ALA A 55 25.89 16.74 -2.58
CA ALA A 55 26.90 16.28 -3.52
C ALA A 55 27.05 17.28 -4.68
N ALA A 56 25.93 17.76 -5.23
CA ALA A 56 25.92 18.75 -6.31
C ALA A 56 26.56 20.09 -5.87
N ALA A 57 26.31 20.53 -4.64
CA ALA A 57 26.93 21.72 -4.07
C ALA A 57 28.45 21.60 -3.87
N LYS A 58 28.99 20.38 -3.81
CA LYS A 58 30.43 20.09 -3.71
C LYS A 58 31.08 19.74 -5.05
N ALA A 59 30.29 19.66 -6.12
CA ALA A 59 30.77 19.26 -7.43
C ALA A 59 31.70 20.34 -8.01
N SER A 60 32.81 19.91 -8.61
CA SER A 60 33.81 20.80 -9.20
C SER A 60 33.53 21.12 -10.67
N SER A 61 32.50 20.50 -11.26
CA SER A 61 32.16 20.67 -12.67
C SER A 61 30.68 20.43 -12.96
N LEU A 62 30.20 21.01 -14.07
CA LEU A 62 28.84 20.76 -14.58
C LEU A 62 28.62 19.28 -14.94
N ALA A 63 29.63 18.62 -15.50
CA ALA A 63 29.56 17.19 -15.82
C ALA A 63 29.33 16.34 -14.56
N GLU A 64 29.95 16.71 -13.43
CA GLU A 64 29.76 16.03 -12.15
C GLU A 64 28.36 16.27 -11.57
N VAL A 65 27.81 17.48 -11.68
CA VAL A 65 26.41 17.77 -11.32
C VAL A 65 25.43 16.94 -12.15
N LEU A 66 25.63 16.86 -13.47
CA LEU A 66 24.79 16.07 -14.36
C LEU A 66 24.84 14.57 -14.03
N ARG A 67 26.03 14.06 -13.67
CA ARG A 67 26.17 12.68 -13.18
C ARG A 67 25.36 12.47 -11.89
N ILE A 68 25.49 13.37 -10.91
CA ILE A 68 24.76 13.28 -9.63
C ILE A 68 23.24 13.29 -9.86
N GLN A 69 22.74 14.15 -10.76
CA GLN A 69 21.32 14.19 -11.09
C GLN A 69 20.88 12.92 -11.85
N GLY A 70 21.70 12.41 -12.76
CA GLY A 70 21.42 11.16 -13.48
C GLY A 70 21.36 9.94 -12.55
N ASP A 71 22.29 9.84 -11.61
CA ASP A 71 22.32 8.78 -10.60
C ASP A 71 21.10 8.88 -9.68
N PHE A 72 20.73 10.10 -9.23
CA PHE A 72 19.52 10.31 -8.44
C PHE A 72 18.26 9.86 -9.20
N ILE A 73 18.08 10.21 -10.46
CA ILE A 73 16.90 9.80 -11.26
C ILE A 73 16.85 8.28 -11.41
N ARG A 74 17.99 7.63 -11.70
CA ARG A 74 18.07 6.17 -11.81
C ARG A 74 17.64 5.50 -10.51
N ASP A 75 18.21 5.93 -9.40
CA ASP A 75 17.97 5.33 -8.10
C ASP A 75 16.53 5.59 -7.61
N GLN A 76 15.98 6.79 -7.87
CA GLN A 76 14.57 7.11 -7.61
C GLN A 76 13.63 6.25 -8.45
N GLY A 77 13.98 5.97 -9.71
CA GLY A 77 13.22 5.08 -10.58
C GLY A 77 13.14 3.65 -10.03
N VAL A 78 14.27 3.09 -9.61
CA VAL A 78 14.33 1.75 -9.00
C VAL A 78 13.47 1.68 -7.74
N ARG A 79 13.61 2.65 -6.83
CA ARG A 79 12.81 2.70 -5.59
C ARG A 79 11.31 2.87 -5.85
N SER A 80 10.94 3.69 -6.83
CA SER A 80 9.53 3.90 -7.18
C SER A 80 8.89 2.61 -7.72
N MET A 81 9.64 1.80 -8.46
CA MET A 81 9.17 0.48 -8.92
C MET A 81 9.00 -0.52 -7.78
N THR A 82 9.92 -0.53 -6.81
CA THR A 82 9.77 -1.32 -5.59
C THR A 82 8.52 -0.93 -4.82
N LEU A 83 8.28 0.38 -4.59
CA LEU A 83 7.05 0.86 -3.94
C LEU A 83 5.79 0.41 -4.67
N ALA A 84 5.76 0.60 -5.99
CA ALA A 84 4.61 0.27 -6.81
C ALA A 84 4.28 -1.23 -6.73
N ARG A 85 5.31 -2.09 -6.75
CA ARG A 85 5.15 -3.52 -6.55
C ARG A 85 4.58 -3.83 -5.18
N GLU A 86 5.17 -3.29 -4.12
CA GLU A 86 4.78 -3.59 -2.75
C GLU A 86 3.38 -3.08 -2.41
N VAL A 87 3.00 -1.89 -2.90
CA VAL A 87 1.64 -1.35 -2.79
C VAL A 87 0.67 -2.19 -3.62
N GLY A 88 1.05 -2.62 -4.82
CA GLY A 88 0.27 -3.53 -5.64
C GLY A 88 0.01 -4.87 -4.95
N GLU A 89 1.03 -5.46 -4.32
CA GLU A 89 0.91 -6.70 -3.54
C GLU A 89 -0.04 -6.52 -2.34
N MET A 90 0.03 -5.40 -1.63
CA MET A 90 -0.91 -5.06 -0.54
C MET A 90 -2.36 -4.90 -1.04
N ILE A 91 -2.57 -4.24 -2.19
CA ILE A 91 -3.91 -4.08 -2.79
C ILE A 91 -4.48 -5.43 -3.22
N VAL A 92 -3.66 -6.28 -3.85
CA VAL A 92 -4.08 -7.64 -4.24
C VAL A 92 -4.43 -8.48 -3.02
N GLN A 93 -3.64 -8.38 -1.95
CA GLN A 93 -3.90 -9.08 -0.69
C GLN A 93 -5.22 -8.61 -0.06
N PHE A 94 -5.49 -7.30 -0.05
CA PHE A 94 -6.79 -6.74 0.35
C PHE A 94 -7.95 -7.30 -0.48
N GLY A 95 -7.79 -7.38 -1.80
CA GLY A 95 -8.80 -7.93 -2.70
C GLY A 95 -9.11 -9.40 -2.42
N LYS A 96 -8.09 -10.21 -2.11
CA LYS A 96 -8.24 -11.62 -1.73
C LYS A 96 -8.95 -11.78 -0.38
N GLU A 97 -8.55 -11.00 0.62
CA GLU A 97 -9.14 -11.04 1.97
C GLU A 97 -10.60 -10.56 2.00
N SER A 98 -10.98 -9.67 1.07
CA SER A 98 -12.35 -9.16 0.95
C SER A 98 -13.30 -10.14 0.25
N LEU A 99 -12.77 -11.06 -0.56
CA LEU A 99 -13.55 -12.07 -1.29
C LEU A 99 -13.76 -13.38 -0.52
N ASP A 100 -13.11 -13.54 0.64
CA ASP A 100 -13.29 -14.69 1.53
C ASP A 100 -13.96 -14.31 2.86
N PRO A 101 -15.29 -14.10 2.87
CA PRO A 101 -16.05 -13.93 4.10
C PRO A 101 -16.38 -15.27 4.79
N SER A 102 -15.81 -16.39 4.35
CA SER A 102 -16.20 -17.73 4.80
C SER A 102 -14.99 -18.66 4.87
N GLY A 103 -14.18 -18.52 5.91
CA GLY A 103 -13.07 -19.44 6.21
C GLY A 103 -13.53 -20.89 6.36
N LYS A 104 -13.69 -21.58 5.24
CA LYS A 104 -13.87 -23.03 5.11
C LYS A 104 -13.06 -23.52 3.92
N GLY A 105 -11.85 -24.00 4.24
CA GLY A 105 -11.32 -25.18 3.57
C GLY A 105 -12.14 -26.41 3.94
#